data_AF-A0A141RK71-F1
#
_entry.id   AF-A0A141RK71-F1
#
_cell.length_a   1.000
_cell.length_b   1.000
_cell.length_c   1.000
_cell.angle_alpha   90.00
_cell.angle_beta   90.00
_cell.angle_gamma   90.00
#
_symmetry.space_group_name_H-M   'P 1'
#
loop_
_entity.id
_entity.type
_entity.pdbx_description
1 polymer ?
#
loop_
_entity_poly.entity_id
_entity_poly.type
_entity_poly.pdbx_seq_one_letter_code
_entity_poly.pdbx_strand_id
1 'polypeptide(L)'
;MSDTAEAIAQARKAVELDKPKHVLRTLGHSIREYKKASILAPVFVAVEGILEILIPTIMALLIDEGITGGSMPATVKFGVILLVCAMVSLGAGFLSGKYAAVAGAGFAKNLRKDQFEKVQGFSFTNIDRFSTGSIVTRLTTDVTNLQNAYMMIIRLGVR
;
A
#
# COMPACT_ATOMS: atom_id res chain seq x y z
N MET A 1 28.39 -29.76 -22.64
CA MET A 1 27.92 -29.27 -21.32
C MET A 1 28.29 -27.81 -21.03
N SER A 2 29.02 -27.11 -21.93
CA SER A 2 29.34 -25.67 -21.80
C SER A 2 28.23 -24.76 -22.32
N ASP A 3 27.65 -25.07 -23.49
CA ASP A 3 26.62 -24.23 -24.15
C ASP A 3 25.35 -24.02 -23.33
N THR A 4 24.93 -25.02 -22.55
CA THR A 4 23.71 -24.93 -21.75
C THR A 4 23.90 -23.99 -20.56
N ALA A 5 25.12 -23.95 -19.98
CA ALA A 5 25.45 -23.04 -18.89
C ALA A 5 25.57 -21.59 -19.39
N GLU A 6 26.13 -21.39 -20.58
CA GLU A 6 26.21 -20.07 -21.23
C GLU A 6 24.84 -19.56 -21.67
N ALA A 7 23.97 -20.43 -22.21
CA ALA A 7 22.58 -20.08 -22.53
C ALA A 7 21.77 -19.71 -21.28
N ILE A 8 21.97 -20.41 -20.17
CA ILE A 8 21.34 -20.10 -18.87
C ILE A 8 21.90 -18.79 -18.29
N ALA A 9 23.21 -18.54 -18.42
CA ALA A 9 23.83 -17.29 -17.97
C ALA A 9 23.38 -16.09 -18.82
N GLN A 10 23.21 -16.28 -20.13
CA GLN A 10 22.72 -15.27 -21.06
C GLN A 10 21.22 -15.00 -20.87
N ALA A 11 20.43 -16.03 -20.59
CA ALA A 11 19.02 -15.88 -20.17
C ALA A 11 18.90 -15.17 -18.82
N ARG A 12 19.78 -15.46 -17.85
CA ARG A 12 19.86 -14.73 -16.56
C ARG A 12 20.21 -13.26 -16.77
N LYS A 13 21.20 -12.95 -17.61
CA LYS A 13 21.57 -11.57 -17.95
C LYS A 13 20.46 -10.80 -18.69
N ALA A 14 19.68 -11.47 -19.54
CA ALA A 14 18.54 -10.85 -20.23
C ALA A 14 17.37 -10.54 -19.26
N VAL A 15 17.22 -11.31 -18.19
CA VAL A 15 16.26 -11.03 -17.10
C VAL A 15 16.75 -9.87 -16.21
N GLU A 16 18.06 -9.62 -16.16
CA GLU A 16 18.69 -8.61 -15.30
C GLU A 16 18.69 -7.17 -15.87
N LEU A 17 18.19 -6.97 -17.10
CA LEU A 17 18.31 -5.72 -17.84
C LEU A 17 16.95 -5.06 -18.18
N ASP A 18 16.19 -4.67 -17.16
CA ASP A 18 15.50 -3.37 -17.21
C ASP A 18 15.42 -2.75 -15.81
N LYS A 19 16.08 -1.60 -15.66
CA LYS A 19 16.19 -0.88 -14.39
C LYS A 19 14.79 -0.53 -13.87
N PRO A 20 14.46 -0.78 -12.58
CA PRO A 20 13.13 -0.52 -12.01
C PRO A 20 12.68 0.96 -12.08
N LYS A 21 13.61 1.89 -12.34
CA LYS A 21 13.34 3.33 -12.41
C LYS A 21 12.38 3.72 -13.54
N HIS A 22 12.38 3.03 -14.68
CA HIS A 22 11.44 3.33 -15.77
C HIS A 22 10.03 2.80 -15.48
N VAL A 23 9.94 1.62 -14.86
CA VAL A 23 8.67 0.98 -14.51
C VAL A 23 7.92 1.78 -13.44
N LEU A 24 8.61 2.17 -12.36
CA LEU A 24 8.04 3.01 -11.30
C LEU A 24 7.60 4.39 -11.82
N ARG A 25 8.36 4.99 -12.73
CA ARG A 25 8.01 6.28 -13.34
C ARG A 25 6.78 6.18 -14.24
N THR A 26 6.62 5.06 -14.94
CA THR A 26 5.47 4.80 -15.82
C THR A 26 4.21 4.52 -15.00
N LEU A 27 4.32 3.71 -13.94
CA LEU A 27 3.22 3.45 -13.00
C LEU A 27 2.82 4.71 -12.21
N GLY A 28 3.81 5.54 -11.85
CA GLY A 28 3.57 6.83 -11.20
C GLY A 28 2.74 7.82 -12.02
N HIS A 29 2.69 7.65 -13.35
CA HIS A 29 1.82 8.45 -14.21
C HIS A 29 0.33 8.12 -14.00
N SER A 30 -0.03 6.86 -13.73
CA SER A 30 -1.42 6.43 -13.52
C SER A 30 -2.00 6.84 -12.15
N ILE A 31 -1.18 7.34 -11.22
CA ILE A 31 -1.59 7.90 -9.91
C ILE A 31 -2.25 9.30 -10.05
N ARG A 32 -2.22 9.89 -11.26
CA ARG A 32 -2.59 11.26 -11.63
C ARG A 32 -3.64 11.95 -10.75
N GLU A 33 -4.85 11.39 -10.68
CA GLU A 33 -6.02 12.01 -10.02
C GLU A 33 -6.06 11.75 -8.49
N TYR A 34 -5.42 10.68 -8.01
CA TYR A 34 -5.52 10.21 -6.63
C TYR A 34 -4.31 10.57 -5.75
N LYS A 35 -3.45 11.50 -6.20
CA LYS A 35 -2.26 11.97 -5.46
C LYS A 35 -2.61 12.48 -4.06
N LYS A 36 -3.75 13.16 -3.90
CA LYS A 36 -4.20 13.65 -2.58
C LYS A 36 -4.50 12.50 -1.62
N ALA A 37 -5.27 11.50 -2.05
CA ALA A 37 -5.58 10.32 -1.24
C ALA A 37 -4.33 9.47 -0.93
N SER A 38 -3.39 9.40 -1.88
CA SER A 38 -2.12 8.70 -1.70
C SER A 38 -1.18 9.35 -0.69
N ILE A 39 -1.24 10.67 -0.49
CA ILE A 39 -0.45 11.39 0.52
C ILE A 39 -1.18 11.41 1.86
N LEU A 40 -2.51 11.46 1.84
CA LEU A 40 -3.30 11.50 3.07
C LEU A 40 -3.28 10.17 3.82
N ALA A 41 -3.33 9.04 3.09
CA ALA A 41 -3.26 7.71 3.68
C ALA A 41 -2.01 7.48 4.56
N PRO A 42 -0.77 7.74 4.11
CA PRO A 42 0.41 7.56 4.94
C PRO A 42 0.44 8.54 6.11
N VAL A 43 -0.04 9.77 5.96
CA VAL A 43 -0.14 10.72 7.09
C VAL A 43 -1.05 10.18 8.20
N PHE A 44 -2.22 9.62 7.85
CA PHE A 44 -3.12 9.03 8.84
C PHE A 44 -2.54 7.78 9.50
N VAL A 45 -1.81 6.93 8.75
CA VAL A 45 -1.12 5.76 9.33
C VAL A 45 -0.03 6.20 10.31
N ALA A 46 0.72 7.26 10.01
CA ALA A 46 1.76 7.75 10.90
C ALA A 46 1.17 8.24 12.23
N VAL A 47 0.05 8.98 12.16
CA VAL A 47 -0.67 9.44 13.36
C VAL A 47 -1.23 8.25 14.16
N GLU A 48 -1.82 7.27 13.48
CA GLU A 48 -2.27 6.01 14.11
C GLU A 48 -1.12 5.30 14.84
N GLY A 49 0.05 5.15 14.20
CA GLY A 49 1.22 4.51 14.80
C GLY A 49 1.77 5.25 16.03
N ILE A 50 1.79 6.59 16.00
CA ILE A 50 2.18 7.40 17.17
C ILE A 50 1.20 7.16 18.33
N LEU A 51 -0.10 7.08 18.06
CA LEU A 51 -1.10 6.80 19.08
C LEU A 51 -0.98 5.37 19.64
N GLU A 52 -0.69 4.37 18.80
CA GLU A 52 -0.42 2.99 19.24
C GLU A 52 0.77 2.91 20.20
N ILE A 53 1.81 3.73 19.98
CA ILE A 53 2.98 3.82 20.89
C ILE A 53 2.62 4.59 22.17
N LEU A 54 1.73 5.58 22.11
CA LEU A 54 1.36 6.41 23.25
C LEU A 54 0.46 5.68 24.26
N ILE A 55 -0.41 4.77 23.79
CA ILE A 55 -1.31 3.97 24.63
C ILE A 55 -0.56 3.22 25.76
N PRO A 56 0.52 2.45 25.52
CA PRO A 56 1.24 1.77 26.59
C PRO A 56 1.95 2.74 27.54
N THR A 57 2.39 3.91 27.08
CA THR A 57 2.92 4.96 27.98
C THR A 57 1.86 5.48 28.93
N ILE A 58 0.65 5.75 28.44
CA ILE A 58 -0.48 6.17 29.28
C ILE A 58 -0.91 5.05 30.21
N MET A 59 -0.84 3.80 29.75
CA MET A 59 -1.13 2.62 30.57
C MET A 59 -0.13 2.48 31.73
N ALA A 60 1.15 2.76 31.51
CA ALA A 60 2.14 2.78 32.59
C ALA A 60 1.81 3.86 33.64
N LEU A 61 1.49 5.08 33.19
CA LEU A 61 1.10 6.18 34.08
C LEU A 61 -0.18 5.87 34.89
N LEU A 62 -1.15 5.18 34.28
CA LEU A 62 -2.36 4.69 34.95
C LEU A 62 -2.00 3.73 36.11
N ILE A 63 -1.05 2.82 35.89
CA ILE A 63 -0.63 1.83 36.89
C ILE A 63 0.15 2.52 38.01
N ASP A 64 1.09 3.41 37.65
CA ASP A 64 1.99 4.05 38.61
C ASP A 64 1.27 5.11 39.47
N GLU A 65 0.56 6.05 38.85
CA GLU A 65 -0.10 7.16 39.57
C GLU A 65 -1.53 6.84 40.03
N GLY A 66 -2.25 6.01 39.27
CA GLY A 66 -3.63 5.64 39.58
C GLY A 66 -3.71 4.49 40.58
N ILE A 67 -3.26 3.31 40.14
CA ILE A 67 -3.43 2.05 40.90
C ILE A 67 -2.46 2.00 42.09
N THR A 68 -1.17 2.19 41.86
CA THR A 68 -0.14 2.10 42.91
C THR A 68 -0.22 3.28 43.88
N GLY A 69 -0.58 4.48 43.39
CA GLY A 69 -0.86 5.65 44.20
C GLY A 69 -2.16 5.60 45.02
N GLY A 70 -3.02 4.60 44.81
CA GLY A 70 -4.28 4.42 45.55
C GLY A 70 -5.33 5.51 45.33
N SER A 71 -5.19 6.32 44.27
CA SER A 71 -6.03 7.49 44.03
C SER A 71 -7.12 7.20 42.99
N MET A 72 -8.33 6.89 43.49
CA MET A 72 -9.50 6.63 42.65
C MET A 72 -9.77 7.72 41.57
N PRO A 73 -9.59 9.03 41.86
CA PRO A 73 -9.77 10.09 40.86
C PRO A 73 -8.76 10.03 39.72
N ALA A 74 -7.50 9.68 39.99
CA ALA A 74 -6.46 9.61 38.96
C ALA A 74 -6.69 8.40 38.05
N THR A 75 -7.07 7.25 38.62
CA THR A 75 -7.40 6.03 37.85
C THR A 75 -8.53 6.28 36.85
N VAL A 76 -9.61 6.96 37.26
CA VAL A 76 -10.72 7.30 36.36
C VAL A 76 -10.28 8.29 35.29
N LYS A 77 -9.49 9.31 35.65
CA LYS A 77 -8.99 10.32 34.70
C LYS A 77 -8.12 9.69 33.61
N PHE A 78 -7.12 8.90 33.98
CA PHE A 78 -6.24 8.22 33.04
C PHE A 78 -6.97 7.13 32.25
N GLY A 79 -7.92 6.42 32.85
CA GLY A 79 -8.76 5.44 32.16
C GLY A 79 -9.63 6.07 31.07
N VAL A 80 -10.23 7.24 31.34
CA VAL A 80 -10.99 8.01 30.34
C VAL A 80 -10.07 8.53 29.23
N ILE A 81 -8.89 9.04 29.56
CA ILE A 81 -7.91 9.48 28.56
C ILE A 81 -7.51 8.30 27.64
N LEU A 82 -7.25 7.14 28.21
CA LEU A 82 -6.89 5.94 27.45
C LEU A 82 -8.03 5.48 26.54
N LEU A 83 -9.28 5.54 27.02
CA LEU A 83 -10.46 5.25 26.20
C LEU A 83 -10.58 6.22 25.01
N VAL A 84 -10.40 7.53 25.25
CA VAL A 84 -10.43 8.55 24.20
C VAL A 84 -9.31 8.33 23.18
N CYS A 85 -8.07 8.07 23.64
CA CYS A 85 -6.95 7.77 22.77
C CYS A 85 -7.21 6.54 21.89
N ALA A 86 -7.78 5.46 22.46
CA ALA A 86 -8.14 4.26 21.72
C ALA A 86 -9.22 4.55 20.65
N MET A 87 -10.23 5.35 20.99
CA MET A 87 -11.27 5.75 20.02
C MET A 87 -10.70 6.60 18.88
N VAL A 88 -9.79 7.53 19.18
CA VAL A 88 -9.12 8.37 18.16
C VAL A 88 -8.23 7.50 17.27
N SER A 89 -7.47 6.57 17.85
CA SER A 89 -6.62 5.64 17.09
C SER A 89 -7.46 4.77 16.15
N LEU A 90 -8.59 4.22 16.64
CA LEU A 90 -9.52 3.46 15.82
C LEU A 90 -10.08 4.29 14.64
N GLY A 91 -10.45 5.55 14.91
CA GLY A 91 -10.93 6.47 13.88
C GLY A 91 -9.86 6.79 12.83
N ALA A 92 -8.62 7.02 13.27
CA ALA A 92 -7.48 7.28 12.39
C ALA A 92 -7.17 6.06 11.50
N GLY A 93 -7.15 4.86 12.07
CA GLY A 93 -6.95 3.60 11.33
C GLY A 93 -8.05 3.32 10.30
N PHE A 94 -9.31 3.64 10.65
CA PHE A 94 -10.44 3.53 9.71
C PHE A 94 -10.31 4.52 8.54
N LEU A 95 -10.01 5.80 8.83
CA LEU A 95 -9.81 6.81 7.79
C LEU A 95 -8.63 6.45 6.89
N SER A 96 -7.51 6.04 7.47
CA SER A 96 -6.34 5.51 6.77
C SER A 96 -6.73 4.39 5.80
N GLY A 97 -7.46 3.38 6.28
CA GLY A 97 -7.95 2.27 5.46
C GLY A 97 -8.83 2.73 4.30
N LYS A 98 -9.76 3.65 4.56
CA LYS A 98 -10.64 4.23 3.53
C LYS A 98 -9.83 4.98 2.46
N TYR A 99 -8.91 5.85 2.85
CA TYR A 99 -8.09 6.61 1.89
C TYR A 99 -7.15 5.71 1.09
N ALA A 100 -6.57 4.68 1.72
CA ALA A 100 -5.75 3.69 1.02
C ALA A 100 -6.57 2.90 -0.01
N ALA A 101 -7.78 2.46 0.34
CA ALA A 101 -8.68 1.76 -0.57
C ALA A 101 -9.09 2.64 -1.76
N VAL A 102 -9.45 3.91 -1.51
CA VAL A 102 -9.81 4.87 -2.56
C VAL A 102 -8.61 5.13 -3.48
N ALA A 103 -7.41 5.33 -2.91
CA ALA A 103 -6.19 5.55 -3.69
C ALA A 103 -5.84 4.32 -4.55
N GLY A 104 -5.92 3.11 -3.98
CA GLY A 104 -5.64 1.87 -4.70
C GLY A 104 -6.64 1.56 -5.81
N ALA A 105 -7.94 1.69 -5.52
CA ALA A 105 -8.98 1.49 -6.53
C ALA A 105 -8.89 2.53 -7.66
N GLY A 106 -8.59 3.79 -7.32
CA GLY A 106 -8.38 4.86 -8.28
C GLY A 106 -7.18 4.63 -9.20
N PHE A 107 -6.05 4.20 -8.62
CA PHE A 107 -4.86 3.79 -9.37
C PHE A 107 -5.17 2.63 -10.33
N ALA A 108 -5.85 1.59 -9.85
CA ALA A 108 -6.22 0.43 -10.66
C ALA A 108 -7.17 0.81 -11.81
N LYS A 109 -8.13 1.71 -11.57
CA LYS A 109 -9.05 2.21 -12.60
C LYS A 109 -8.29 2.87 -13.75
N ASN A 110 -7.37 3.78 -13.43
CA ASN A 110 -6.59 4.49 -14.46
C ASN A 110 -5.68 3.51 -15.22
N LEU A 111 -5.03 2.61 -14.49
CA LEU A 111 -4.14 1.62 -15.11
C LEU A 111 -4.89 0.68 -16.06
N ARG A 112 -6.07 0.17 -15.67
CA ARG A 112 -6.89 -0.66 -16.57
C ARG A 112 -7.31 0.11 -17.83
N LYS A 113 -7.68 1.39 -17.69
CA LYS A 113 -8.05 2.23 -18.83
C LYS A 113 -6.88 2.42 -19.80
N ASP A 114 -5.70 2.80 -19.30
CA ASP A 114 -4.51 3.02 -20.12
C ASP A 114 -4.08 1.74 -20.87
N GLN A 115 -4.18 0.58 -20.20
CA GLN A 115 -3.86 -0.72 -20.80
C GLN A 115 -4.90 -1.13 -21.85
N PHE A 116 -6.20 -0.91 -21.56
CA PHE A 116 -7.27 -1.22 -22.51
C PHE A 116 -7.21 -0.38 -23.78
N GLU A 117 -6.88 0.90 -23.68
CA GLU A 117 -6.65 1.77 -24.85
C GLU A 117 -5.46 1.29 -25.70
N LYS A 118 -4.36 0.84 -25.07
CA LYS A 118 -3.21 0.26 -25.79
C LYS A 118 -3.54 -1.04 -26.51
N VAL A 119 -4.28 -1.94 -25.84
CA VAL A 119 -4.66 -3.24 -26.41
C VAL A 119 -5.56 -3.05 -27.63
N GLN A 120 -6.46 -2.06 -27.63
CA GLN A 120 -7.29 -1.75 -28.80
C GLN A 120 -6.48 -1.29 -30.02
N GLY A 121 -5.27 -0.76 -29.83
CA GLY A 121 -4.36 -0.37 -30.90
C GLY A 121 -3.43 -1.49 -31.39
N PHE A 122 -3.56 -2.73 -30.90
CA PHE A 122 -2.67 -3.83 -31.29
C PHE A 122 -3.01 -4.37 -32.69
N SER A 123 -1.98 -4.56 -33.51
CA SER A 123 -2.10 -5.31 -34.76
C SER A 123 -2.27 -6.82 -34.50
N PHE A 124 -2.74 -7.57 -35.49
CA PHE A 124 -2.88 -9.03 -35.39
C PHE A 124 -1.57 -9.73 -34.98
N THR A 125 -0.42 -9.27 -35.48
CA THR A 125 0.91 -9.77 -35.07
C THR A 125 1.21 -9.56 -33.59
N ASN A 126 0.74 -8.46 -33.00
CA ASN A 126 0.94 -8.17 -31.58
C ASN A 126 0.03 -9.03 -30.69
N ILE A 127 -1.21 -9.29 -31.13
CA ILE A 127 -2.14 -10.18 -30.43
C ILE A 127 -1.60 -11.61 -30.42
N ASP A 128 -1.07 -12.07 -31.55
CA ASP A 128 -0.52 -13.43 -31.68
C ASP A 128 0.74 -13.62 -30.81
N ARG A 129 1.58 -12.58 -30.70
CA ARG A 129 2.76 -12.59 -29.82
C ARG A 129 2.41 -12.69 -28.33
N PHE A 130 1.39 -11.96 -27.87
CA PHE A 130 1.00 -11.95 -26.47
C PHE A 130 -0.04 -13.02 -26.12
N SER A 131 -0.74 -13.60 -27.10
CA SER A 131 -1.93 -14.43 -26.92
C SER A 131 -3.06 -13.70 -26.18
N THR A 132 -4.29 -13.87 -26.68
CA THR A 132 -5.50 -13.28 -26.07
C THR A 132 -5.61 -13.59 -24.58
N GLY A 133 -5.22 -14.81 -24.16
CA GLY A 133 -5.25 -15.23 -22.76
C GLY A 133 -4.31 -14.42 -21.85
N SER A 134 -3.09 -14.12 -22.30
CA SER A 134 -2.13 -13.33 -21.49
C SER A 134 -2.56 -11.87 -21.38
N ILE A 135 -3.19 -11.32 -22.42
CA ILE A 135 -3.69 -9.94 -22.40
C ILE A 135 -4.80 -9.79 -21.34
N VAL A 136 -5.70 -10.78 -21.25
CA VAL A 136 -6.77 -10.78 -20.24
C VAL A 136 -6.20 -10.86 -18.82
N THR A 137 -5.24 -11.74 -18.56
CA THR A 137 -4.64 -11.87 -17.22
C THR A 137 -3.85 -10.62 -16.82
N ARG A 138 -3.15 -9.97 -17.77
CA ARG A 138 -2.47 -8.69 -17.54
C ARG A 138 -3.42 -7.53 -17.24
N LEU A 139 -4.59 -7.51 -17.86
CA LEU A 139 -5.63 -6.48 -17.61
C LEU A 139 -6.39 -6.67 -16.30
N THR A 140 -6.42 -7.90 -15.77
CA THR A 140 -7.24 -8.28 -14.61
C THR A 140 -6.37 -8.58 -13.40
N THR A 141 -5.73 -9.75 -13.38
CA THR A 141 -4.94 -10.28 -12.26
C THR A 141 -3.74 -9.39 -11.95
N ASP A 142 -2.95 -9.02 -12.96
CA ASP A 142 -1.73 -8.23 -12.71
C ASP A 142 -2.08 -6.85 -12.15
N VAL A 143 -3.12 -6.18 -12.68
CA VAL A 143 -3.58 -4.90 -12.14
C VAL A 143 -4.09 -5.03 -10.71
N THR A 144 -4.75 -6.14 -10.38
CA THR A 144 -5.25 -6.39 -9.02
C THR A 144 -4.10 -6.64 -8.04
N ASN A 145 -3.07 -7.39 -8.47
CA ASN A 145 -1.85 -7.57 -7.68
C ASN A 145 -1.13 -6.23 -7.45
N LEU A 146 -1.07 -5.39 -8.47
CA LEU A 146 -0.45 -4.07 -8.37
C LEU A 146 -1.25 -3.11 -7.48
N GLN A 147 -2.58 -3.18 -7.53
CA GLN A 147 -3.47 -2.47 -6.61
C GLN A 147 -3.19 -2.85 -5.15
N ASN A 148 -3.08 -4.15 -4.87
CA ASN A 148 -2.79 -4.65 -3.52
C ASN A 148 -1.38 -4.25 -3.08
N ALA A 149 -0.38 -4.37 -3.95
CA ALA A 149 0.99 -3.94 -3.67
C ALA A 149 1.05 -2.43 -3.36
N TYR A 150 0.33 -1.60 -4.12
CA TYR A 150 0.24 -0.17 -3.89
C TYR A 150 -0.41 0.18 -2.55
N MET A 151 -1.54 -0.48 -2.22
CA MET A 151 -2.20 -0.32 -0.92
C MET A 151 -1.28 -0.75 0.24
N MET A 152 -0.50 -1.81 0.04
CA MET A 152 0.47 -2.28 1.02
C MET A 152 1.63 -1.29 1.19
N ILE A 153 2.22 -0.76 0.11
CA ILE A 153 3.31 0.23 0.20
C ILE A 153 2.85 1.47 0.96
N ILE A 154 1.65 1.96 0.68
CA ILE A 154 1.08 3.14 1.34
C ILE A 154 0.83 2.93 2.82
N ARG A 155 0.42 1.72 3.24
CA ARG A 155 0.10 1.42 4.64
C ARG A 155 1.30 0.93 5.44
N LEU A 156 2.11 0.07 4.86
CA LEU A 156 3.20 -0.65 5.52
C LEU A 156 4.52 0.12 5.47
N GLY A 157 4.69 1.03 4.49
CA GLY A 157 5.83 1.95 4.48
C GLY A 157 5.83 2.99 5.59
N VAL A 158 4.79 3.00 6.44
CA VAL A 158 4.59 3.96 7.52
C VAL A 158 4.44 3.31 8.90
N ARG A 159 4.09 2.02 8.96
CA ARG A 159 4.04 1.26 10.21
C ARG A 159 5.40 0.68 10.56
#